data_AF-A0AAD2G2F8-F1
#
_entry.id   AF-A0AAD2G2F8-F1
#
_cell.length_a   1.000
_cell.length_b   1.000
_cell.length_c   1.000
_cell.angle_alpha   90.00
_cell.angle_beta   90.00
_cell.angle_gamma   90.00
#
_symmetry.space_group_name_H-M   'P 1'
#
loop_
_entity.id
_entity.type
_entity.pdbx_description
1 polymer ?
#
loop_
_entity_poly.entity_id
_entity_poly.type
_entity_poly.pdbx_seq_one_letter_code
_entity_poly.pdbx_strand_id
1 'polypeptide(L)'
;MEAEGFGYKSRTALTNQEFFASCFCFVDDTNVMESNDNVETTGKDLLLSVQSALDLWSGGISATGGAINPAKSFSWLIDFKWRPSSGMWVFWRKAEMPGDLTLQDPTGLWATL
;
A
#
# COMPACT_ATOMS: atom_id res chain seq x y z
N MET A 1 -10.55 -1.75 14.03
CA MET A 1 -10.00 -2.03 12.69
C MET A 1 -8.99 -3.18 12.70
N GLU A 2 -8.38 -3.55 13.84
CA GLU A 2 -7.47 -4.71 13.96
C GLU A 2 -8.11 -6.10 13.73
N ALA A 3 -9.43 -6.19 13.57
CA ALA A 3 -10.13 -7.48 13.42
C ALA A 3 -10.28 -7.97 11.96
N GLU A 4 -10.08 -7.12 10.94
CA GLU A 4 -10.35 -7.48 9.53
C GLU A 4 -9.10 -7.81 8.69
N GLY A 5 -7.89 -7.65 9.26
CA GLY A 5 -6.63 -7.87 8.54
C GLY A 5 -6.28 -6.75 7.55
N PHE A 6 -5.26 -7.01 6.73
CA PHE A 6 -4.70 -6.09 5.72
C PHE A 6 -5.22 -6.46 4.31
N GLY A 7 -5.48 -5.46 3.47
CA GLY A 7 -5.83 -5.68 2.08
C GLY A 7 -6.56 -4.54 1.37
N TYR A 8 -6.83 -4.77 0.09
CA TYR A 8 -7.68 -3.95 -0.74
C TYR A 8 -9.13 -4.42 -0.67
N LYS A 9 -10.06 -3.50 -0.38
CA LYS A 9 -11.50 -3.71 -0.39
C LYS A 9 -12.15 -2.63 -1.23
N SER A 10 -12.98 -3.02 -2.18
CA SER A 10 -13.72 -2.06 -3.01
C SER A 10 -15.03 -2.64 -3.52
N ARG A 11 -15.97 -1.76 -3.82
CA ARG A 11 -17.24 -2.09 -4.46
C ARG A 11 -17.12 -1.83 -5.96
N THR A 12 -17.28 -2.87 -6.77
CA THR A 12 -17.11 -2.79 -8.22
C THR A 12 -18.17 -1.90 -8.86
N ALA A 13 -17.75 -1.00 -9.75
CA ALA A 13 -18.66 -0.02 -10.37
C ALA A 13 -19.70 -0.66 -11.31
N LEU A 14 -19.36 -1.79 -11.96
CA LEU A 14 -20.21 -2.42 -12.97
C LEU A 14 -21.24 -3.37 -12.38
N THR A 15 -20.84 -4.22 -11.43
CA THR A 15 -21.70 -5.27 -10.87
C THR A 15 -22.19 -4.98 -9.45
N ASN A 16 -21.72 -3.89 -8.83
CA ASN A 16 -22.03 -3.53 -7.45
C ASN A 16 -21.69 -4.65 -6.44
N GLN A 17 -20.64 -5.41 -6.74
CA GLN A 17 -20.15 -6.51 -5.90
C GLN A 17 -18.98 -6.04 -5.05
N GLU A 18 -18.82 -6.60 -3.86
CA GLU A 18 -17.63 -6.38 -3.05
C GLU A 18 -16.49 -7.24 -3.58
N PHE A 19 -15.34 -6.62 -3.76
CA PHE A 19 -14.09 -7.23 -4.17
C PHE A 19 -13.06 -7.04 -3.06
N PHE A 20 -12.39 -8.12 -2.73
CA PHE A 20 -11.35 -8.16 -1.70
C PHE A 20 -10.10 -8.81 -2.30
N ALA A 21 -8.94 -8.18 -2.12
CA ALA A 21 -7.66 -8.74 -2.51
C ALA A 21 -6.57 -8.28 -1.54
N SER A 22 -5.91 -9.23 -0.88
CA SER A 22 -4.76 -8.90 0.00
C SER A 22 -3.46 -8.75 -0.80
N CYS A 23 -3.30 -9.51 -1.88
CA CYS A 23 -2.11 -9.46 -2.73
C CYS A 23 -2.37 -10.05 -4.13
N PHE A 24 -1.46 -9.72 -5.05
CA PHE A 24 -1.27 -10.44 -6.31
C PHE A 24 0.13 -11.05 -6.31
N CYS A 25 0.23 -12.36 -6.47
CA CYS A 25 1.50 -13.07 -6.43
C CYS A 25 1.71 -13.87 -7.72
N PHE A 26 2.93 -13.84 -8.25
CA PHE A 26 3.38 -14.72 -9.31
C PHE A 26 4.82 -15.17 -9.02
N VAL A 27 4.98 -16.41 -8.57
CA VAL A 27 6.28 -16.96 -8.14
C VAL A 27 6.88 -16.09 -7.02
N ASP A 28 7.97 -15.38 -7.29
CA ASP A 28 8.70 -14.52 -6.36
C ASP A 28 8.24 -13.06 -6.39
N ASP A 29 7.56 -12.64 -7.46
CA ASP A 29 6.99 -11.30 -7.57
C ASP A 29 5.66 -11.22 -6.82
N THR A 30 5.55 -10.30 -5.86
CA THR A 30 4.31 -10.08 -5.09
C THR A 30 4.01 -8.59 -4.93
N ASN A 31 2.76 -8.22 -5.20
CA ASN A 31 2.19 -6.92 -4.88
C ASN A 31 1.25 -7.04 -3.68
N VAL A 32 1.56 -6.36 -2.59
CA VAL A 32 0.65 -6.16 -1.44
C VAL A 32 -0.11 -4.85 -1.66
N MET A 33 -1.39 -4.81 -1.28
CA MET A 33 -2.25 -3.65 -1.51
C MET A 33 -3.06 -3.34 -0.27
N GLU A 34 -3.16 -2.05 0.05
CA GLU A 34 -4.05 -1.54 1.10
C GLU A 34 -4.98 -0.46 0.54
N SER A 35 -6.20 -0.42 1.06
CA SER A 35 -7.15 0.66 0.80
C SER A 35 -7.93 0.97 2.07
N ASN A 36 -8.42 2.21 2.18
CA ASN A 36 -9.41 2.56 3.19
C ASN A 36 -10.84 2.43 2.65
N ASP A 37 -11.80 2.17 3.53
CA ASP A 37 -13.23 2.13 3.22
C ASP A 37 -13.92 3.49 3.41
N ASN A 38 -13.19 4.49 3.91
CA ASN A 38 -13.66 5.86 4.09
C ASN A 38 -12.99 6.83 3.11
N VAL A 39 -13.82 7.58 2.38
CA VAL A 39 -13.39 8.60 1.41
C VAL A 39 -12.71 9.82 2.05
N GLU A 40 -12.90 10.02 3.35
CA GLU A 40 -12.28 11.11 4.12
C GLU A 40 -10.89 10.72 4.67
N THR A 41 -10.50 9.44 4.56
CA THR A 41 -9.15 9.03 4.97
C THR A 41 -8.14 9.51 3.94
N THR A 42 -7.18 10.31 4.39
CA THR A 42 -6.12 10.82 3.51
C THR A 42 -5.09 9.74 3.21
N GLY A 43 -4.35 9.88 2.11
CA GLY A 43 -3.23 9.01 1.81
C GLY A 43 -2.16 8.97 2.91
N LYS A 44 -2.02 10.05 3.71
CA LYS A 44 -1.11 10.09 4.87
C LYS A 44 -1.56 9.16 5.99
N ASP A 45 -2.86 9.14 6.26
CA ASP A 45 -3.42 8.26 7.29
C ASP A 45 -3.36 6.79 6.83
N LEU A 46 -3.63 6.55 5.55
CA LEU A 46 -3.50 5.23 4.94
C LEU A 46 -2.06 4.70 4.97
N LEU A 47 -1.05 5.58 4.83
CA LEU A 47 0.36 5.19 4.80
C LEU A 47 0.79 4.43 6.06
N LEU A 48 0.22 4.75 7.22
CA LEU A 48 0.48 4.02 8.47
C LEU A 48 0.01 2.55 8.38
N SER A 49 -1.15 2.33 7.75
CA SER A 49 -1.68 0.99 7.51
C SER A 49 -0.83 0.24 6.48
N VAL A 50 -0.40 0.93 5.41
CA VAL A 50 0.49 0.37 4.37
C VAL A 50 1.82 -0.07 4.97
N GLN A 51 2.44 0.74 5.85
CA GLN A 51 3.68 0.35 6.53
C GLN A 51 3.47 -0.87 7.43
N SER A 52 2.36 -0.92 8.17
CA SER A 52 2.04 -2.07 9.03
C SER A 52 1.81 -3.35 8.21
N ALA A 53 1.17 -3.25 7.04
CA ALA A 53 1.01 -4.36 6.11
C ALA A 53 2.36 -4.84 5.54
N LEU A 54 3.23 -3.90 5.18
CA LEU A 54 4.60 -4.20 4.71
C LEU A 54 5.45 -4.86 5.81
N ASP A 55 5.34 -4.40 7.06
CA ASP A 55 6.04 -4.98 8.21
C ASP A 55 5.57 -6.42 8.46
N LEU A 56 4.26 -6.66 8.43
CA LEU A 56 3.71 -8.01 8.57
C LEU A 56 4.20 -8.93 7.45
N TRP A 57 4.14 -8.46 6.20
CA TRP A 57 4.53 -9.25 5.03
C TRP A 57 6.03 -9.56 5.02
N SER A 58 6.88 -8.56 5.21
CA SER A 58 8.33 -8.71 5.27
C SER A 58 8.76 -9.58 6.46
N GLY A 59 8.09 -9.46 7.61
CA GLY A 59 8.28 -10.32 8.77
C GLY A 59 7.92 -11.78 8.49
N GLY A 60 6.80 -12.03 7.79
CA GLY A 60 6.39 -13.38 7.37
C GLY A 60 7.37 -14.03 6.39
N ILE A 61 7.84 -13.27 5.40
CA ILE A 61 8.89 -13.71 4.48
C ILE A 61 10.17 -14.05 5.25
N SER A 62 10.60 -13.18 6.16
CA SER A 62 11.82 -13.38 6.96
C SER A 62 11.72 -14.62 7.86
N ALA A 63 10.57 -14.83 8.50
CA ALA A 63 10.32 -15.99 9.36
C ALA A 63 10.36 -17.33 8.60
N THR A 64 10.14 -17.32 7.28
CA THR A 64 10.21 -18.50 6.42
C THR A 64 11.55 -18.64 5.69
N GLY A 65 12.52 -17.78 6.00
CA GLY A 65 13.88 -17.80 5.42
C GLY A 65 14.02 -17.06 4.09
N GLY A 66 13.00 -16.32 3.66
CA GLY A 66 13.08 -15.42 2.52
C GLY A 66 13.53 -14.01 2.92
N ALA A 67 13.72 -13.14 1.93
CA ALA A 67 13.94 -11.71 2.14
C ALA A 67 13.41 -10.91 0.95
N ILE A 68 12.95 -9.69 1.20
CA ILE A 68 12.56 -8.74 0.15
C ILE A 68 13.81 -7.95 -0.26
N ASN A 69 14.02 -7.76 -1.56
CA ASN A 69 15.11 -6.94 -2.07
C ASN A 69 14.60 -5.50 -2.35
N PRO A 70 14.98 -4.49 -1.55
CA PRO A 70 14.52 -3.12 -1.74
C PRO A 70 14.89 -2.54 -3.11
N ALA A 71 16.05 -2.89 -3.66
CA ALA A 71 16.51 -2.40 -4.96
C ALA A 71 15.68 -2.92 -6.14
N LYS A 72 14.86 -3.97 -5.93
CA LYS A 72 13.93 -4.53 -6.92
C LYS A 72 12.47 -4.26 -6.57
N SER A 73 12.21 -3.53 -5.50
CA SER A 73 10.87 -3.27 -4.98
C SER A 73 10.54 -1.79 -5.14
N PHE A 74 9.25 -1.47 -5.20
CA PHE A 74 8.76 -0.10 -5.28
C PHE A 74 7.37 0.00 -4.65
N SER A 75 6.98 1.20 -4.24
CA SER A 75 5.64 1.49 -3.73
C SER A 75 4.97 2.60 -4.54
N TRP A 76 3.64 2.56 -4.55
CA TRP A 76 2.80 3.62 -5.11
C TRP A 76 1.73 3.99 -4.09
N LEU A 77 1.66 5.26 -3.73
CA LEU A 77 0.57 5.82 -2.94
C LEU A 77 -0.33 6.63 -3.88
N ILE A 78 -1.59 6.21 -4.00
CA ILE A 78 -2.57 6.86 -4.87
C ILE A 78 -3.60 7.55 -3.99
N ASP A 79 -3.67 8.87 -4.12
CA ASP A 79 -4.68 9.70 -3.46
C ASP A 79 -5.03 10.89 -4.37
N PHE A 80 -6.22 11.46 -4.19
CA PHE A 80 -6.77 12.51 -5.01
C PHE A 80 -7.13 13.74 -4.18
N LYS A 81 -7.07 14.91 -4.81
CA LYS A 81 -7.62 16.14 -4.26
C LYS A 81 -8.45 16.88 -5.28
N TRP A 82 -9.48 17.54 -4.81
CA TRP A 82 -10.26 18.45 -5.63
C TRP A 82 -9.44 19.71 -5.93
N ARG A 83 -9.35 20.10 -7.21
CA ARG A 83 -8.76 21.37 -7.64
C ARG A 83 -9.88 22.31 -8.10
N PRO A 84 -10.32 23.27 -7.25
CA PRO A 84 -11.41 24.17 -7.60
C PRO A 84 -11.12 25.01 -8.84
N SER A 85 -9.87 25.44 -9.04
CA SER A 85 -9.49 26.30 -10.16
C SER A 85 -9.65 25.65 -11.54
N SER A 86 -9.65 24.32 -11.62
CA SER A 86 -9.91 23.57 -12.85
C SER A 86 -11.19 22.74 -12.80
N GLY A 87 -11.93 22.75 -11.69
CA GLY A 87 -13.13 21.93 -11.51
C GLY A 87 -12.88 20.42 -11.68
N MET A 88 -11.72 19.92 -11.26
CA MET A 88 -11.31 18.53 -11.50
C MET A 88 -10.63 17.90 -10.29
N TRP A 89 -10.78 16.60 -10.14
CA TRP A 89 -9.93 15.78 -9.28
C TRP A 89 -8.55 15.63 -9.90
N VAL A 90 -7.50 15.80 -9.09
CA VAL A 90 -6.11 15.60 -9.50
C VAL A 90 -5.40 14.71 -8.48
N PHE A 91 -4.39 13.97 -8.93
CA PHE A 91 -3.54 13.20 -8.02
C PHE A 91 -2.77 14.10 -7.06
N TRP A 92 -2.57 13.63 -5.84
CA TRP A 92 -1.50 14.12 -4.99
C TRP A 92 -0.13 13.80 -5.61
N ARG A 93 0.77 14.78 -5.58
CA ARG A 93 2.15 14.58 -6.06
C ARG A 93 3.03 14.11 -4.91
N LYS A 94 4.07 13.31 -5.21
CA LYS A 94 5.07 12.88 -4.21
C LYS A 94 5.67 14.05 -3.42
N ALA A 95 5.89 15.21 -4.05
CA ALA A 95 6.41 16.40 -3.39
C ALA A 95 5.45 17.00 -2.33
N GLU A 96 4.15 16.71 -2.44
CA GLU A 96 3.11 17.22 -1.55
C GLU A 96 2.73 16.19 -0.48
N MET A 97 2.83 14.91 -0.83
CA MET A 97 2.60 13.78 0.05
C MET A 97 3.68 12.72 -0.21
N PRO A 98 4.80 12.77 0.54
CA PRO A 98 5.79 11.70 0.54
C PRO A 98 5.13 10.40 1.02
N GLY A 99 5.44 9.30 0.34
CA GLY A 99 4.91 7.96 0.62
C GLY A 99 6.04 6.96 0.85
N ASP A 100 7.14 7.43 1.44
CA ASP A 100 8.32 6.60 1.67
C ASP A 100 7.99 5.51 2.70
N LEU A 101 8.29 4.27 2.35
CA LEU A 101 8.10 3.09 3.19
C LEU A 101 9.45 2.49 3.54
N THR A 102 9.56 1.82 4.67
CA THR A 102 10.82 1.17 5.08
C THR A 102 10.67 -0.32 5.26
N LEU A 103 11.71 -1.09 4.96
CA LEU A 103 11.80 -2.50 5.32
C LEU A 103 13.25 -2.90 5.57
N GLN A 104 13.45 -4.09 6.12
CA GLN A 104 14.79 -4.70 6.22
C GLN A 104 15.18 -5.39 4.92
N ASP A 105 16.38 -5.11 4.45
CA ASP A 105 16.99 -5.80 3.32
C ASP A 105 17.46 -7.22 3.71
N PRO A 106 17.98 -8.02 2.76
CA PRO A 106 18.47 -9.37 3.05
C PRO A 106 19.64 -9.44 4.03
N THR A 107 20.29 -8.32 4.35
CA THR A 107 21.38 -8.22 5.33
C THR A 107 20.89 -7.79 6.72
N GLY A 108 19.59 -7.48 6.85
CA GLY A 108 18.98 -6.97 8.08
C GLY A 108 19.14 -5.46 8.27
N LEU A 109 19.62 -4.73 7.26
CA LEU A 109 19.73 -3.27 7.30
C LEU A 109 18.43 -2.63 6.81
N TRP A 110 18.06 -1.50 7.41
CA TRP A 110 16.88 -0.75 7.00
C TRP A 110 17.12 -0.01 5.69
N ALA A 111 16.18 -0.15 4.77
CA ALA A 111 16.14 0.55 3.49
C ALA A 111 14.78 1.22 3.29
N THR A 112 14.75 2.25 2.43
CA THR A 112 13.54 2.95 2.02
C THR A 112 13.16 2.54 0.60
N LEU A 113 11.86 2.29 0.37
CA LEU A 113 11.26 2.07 -0.96
C LEU A 113 10.90 3.39 -1.65
#